data_AF-A0A7K9XAE2-F1
#
_entry.id   AF-A0A7K9XAE2-F1
#
_cell.length_a   1.000
_cell.length_b   1.000
_cell.length_c   1.000
_cell.angle_alpha   90.00
_cell.angle_beta   90.00
_cell.angle_gamma   90.00
#
_symmetry.space_group_name_H-M   'P 1'
#
loop_
_entity.id
_entity.type
_entity.pdbx_description
1 polymer ?
#
loop_
_entity_poly.entity_id
_entity_poly.type
_entity_poly.pdbx_seq_one_letter_code
_entity_poly.pdbx_strand_id
1 'polypeptide(L)'
;PLPTQEDLAGLRCRLQRGKALAELARLPPVPAGTGTDLRSRLERVQQLELRIRERKAGSRATPGARPSGDTGAAAPAAEAGEKPPAYQRFHTLAQDLPPGLTLPYKFKVLAEMFRSVDTIAGMLFNRSETITFAKVKQGVQDMMRKQFDEQHVGQIMAVYPTSYRLRQEKNIPTFGSSVKKSDYQLTLEPVLGEEEKADGRPHLSASRLLERRKEFNRNLVNVVKQHHKAFLAALSPPIVVPEEKLTRWHPRFNVDEVPDISPAELPRPPQEDRLTTAQEVLSTARGMLTPKMEKALANLASRTAEAGAGEPVVSKAPSPASTSSALKGVSQTLLERIRAKEAQKLQALMTRDPRQEERLAMLGRLPAMARILRNVFVAEKKQVLPLDVACARMTDSYDAQMSPGEMEKHLRLFAELLPDWVGIHAVRTDTYIKLDKGKDLGLITERLARAAKEAEAL
;
A
#
# COMPACT_ATOMS: atom_id res chain seq x y z
N PRO A 1 6.25 28.01 -62.92
CA PRO A 1 7.09 28.52 -61.80
C PRO A 1 8.13 27.47 -61.39
N LEU A 2 9.40 27.70 -61.76
CA LEU A 2 10.51 26.86 -61.35
C LEU A 2 10.78 27.09 -59.85
N PRO A 3 11.02 26.04 -59.04
CA PRO A 3 11.31 26.21 -57.62
C PRO A 3 12.62 26.97 -57.44
N THR A 4 12.62 27.96 -56.55
CA THR A 4 13.81 28.77 -56.24
C THR A 4 14.89 27.91 -55.60
N GLN A 5 16.15 28.32 -55.78
CA GLN A 5 17.34 27.59 -55.31
C GLN A 5 17.34 27.31 -53.79
N GLU A 6 16.66 28.14 -53.01
CA GLU A 6 16.47 27.99 -51.57
C GLU A 6 15.55 26.79 -51.20
N ASP A 7 14.52 26.51 -52.01
CA ASP A 7 13.62 25.37 -51.79
C ASP A 7 14.30 24.02 -52.07
N LEU A 8 15.19 23.99 -53.07
CA LEU A 8 15.99 22.80 -53.39
C LEU A 8 17.04 22.50 -52.32
N ALA A 9 17.62 23.53 -51.71
CA ALA A 9 18.56 23.38 -50.59
C ALA A 9 17.84 22.84 -49.33
N GLY A 10 16.64 23.35 -49.02
CA GLY A 10 15.79 22.84 -47.94
C GLY A 10 15.39 21.38 -48.15
N LEU A 11 15.02 21.00 -49.38
CA LEU A 11 14.71 19.61 -49.75
C LEU A 11 15.91 18.67 -49.58
N ARG A 12 17.11 19.10 -50.01
CA ARG A 12 18.35 18.32 -49.83
C ARG A 12 18.71 18.13 -48.36
N CYS A 13 18.55 19.17 -47.53
CA CYS A 13 18.83 19.09 -46.10
C CYS A 13 17.86 18.13 -45.38
N ARG A 14 16.57 18.13 -45.75
CA ARG A 14 15.58 17.17 -45.24
C ARG A 14 15.87 15.73 -45.67
N LEU A 15 16.30 15.52 -46.93
CA LEU A 15 16.71 14.21 -47.43
C LEU A 15 17.96 13.67 -46.71
N GLN A 16 18.93 14.54 -46.42
CA GLN A 16 20.13 14.15 -45.66
C GLN A 16 19.80 13.82 -44.21
N ARG A 17 18.91 14.58 -43.55
CA ARG A 17 18.38 14.23 -42.21
C ARG A 17 17.62 12.91 -42.21
N GLY A 18 16.81 12.65 -43.24
CA GLY A 18 16.12 11.36 -43.40
C GLY A 18 17.08 10.19 -43.56
N LYS A 19 18.17 10.36 -44.32
CA LYS A 19 19.23 9.35 -44.46
C LYS A 19 20.02 9.13 -43.18
N ALA A 20 20.35 10.19 -42.44
CA ALA A 20 21.05 10.08 -41.15
C ALA A 20 20.19 9.37 -40.07
N LEU A 21 18.88 9.63 -40.04
CA LEU A 21 17.95 8.90 -39.16
C LEU A 21 17.78 7.44 -39.57
N ALA A 22 17.83 7.12 -40.87
CA ALA A 22 17.81 5.75 -41.36
C ALA A 22 19.11 4.98 -41.04
N GLU A 23 20.26 5.66 -40.99
CA GLU A 23 21.53 5.06 -40.54
C GLU A 23 21.57 4.86 -39.01
N LEU A 24 21.03 5.80 -38.23
CA LEU A 24 20.87 5.64 -36.77
C LEU A 24 19.87 4.54 -36.37
N ALA A 25 18.93 4.20 -37.26
CA ALA A 25 17.96 3.12 -37.07
C ALA A 25 18.52 1.72 -37.43
N ARG A 26 19.76 1.62 -37.93
CA ARG A 26 20.41 0.31 -38.15
C ARG A 26 20.88 -0.27 -36.82
N LEU A 27 20.04 -1.11 -36.22
CA LEU A 27 20.39 -1.94 -35.08
C LEU A 27 21.55 -2.90 -35.45
N PRO A 28 22.47 -3.19 -34.53
CA PRO A 28 23.54 -4.16 -34.75
C PRO A 28 22.97 -5.56 -35.03
N PRO A 29 23.67 -6.41 -35.80
CA PRO A 29 23.22 -7.75 -36.10
C PRO A 29 23.09 -8.57 -34.81
N VAL A 30 21.89 -9.10 -34.59
CA VAL A 30 21.53 -9.93 -33.45
C VAL A 30 22.35 -11.24 -33.50
N PRO A 31 23.04 -11.63 -32.40
CA PRO A 31 23.77 -12.90 -32.36
C PRO A 31 22.82 -14.08 -32.56
N ALA A 32 23.20 -15.01 -33.43
CA ALA A 32 22.37 -16.06 -34.04
C ALA A 32 21.67 -17.06 -33.08
N GLY A 33 21.79 -16.91 -31.76
CA GLY A 33 21.15 -17.75 -30.75
C GLY A 33 20.00 -17.11 -29.96
N THR A 34 19.77 -15.79 -30.08
CA THR A 34 18.74 -15.09 -29.27
C THR A 34 17.36 -15.06 -29.93
N GLY A 35 17.30 -15.14 -31.26
CA GLY A 35 16.04 -15.10 -32.02
C GLY A 35 15.14 -16.32 -31.77
N THR A 36 15.71 -17.49 -31.47
CA THR A 36 14.96 -18.72 -31.20
C THR A 36 14.33 -18.71 -29.80
N ASP A 37 15.07 -18.25 -28.77
CA ASP A 37 14.51 -18.07 -27.42
C ASP A 37 13.37 -17.03 -27.43
N LEU A 38 13.58 -15.90 -28.12
CA LEU A 38 12.58 -14.83 -28.23
C LEU A 38 11.33 -15.28 -29.00
N ARG A 39 11.48 -16.06 -30.07
CA ARG A 39 10.35 -16.69 -30.78
C ARG A 39 9.61 -17.69 -29.89
N SER A 40 10.33 -18.54 -29.16
CA SER A 40 9.71 -19.51 -28.25
C SER A 40 8.93 -18.83 -27.10
N ARG A 41 9.43 -17.69 -26.61
CA ARG A 41 8.74 -16.87 -25.60
C ARG A 41 7.51 -16.20 -26.19
N LEU A 42 7.60 -15.70 -27.41
CA LEU A 42 6.49 -15.05 -28.11
C LEU A 42 5.38 -16.05 -28.44
N GLU A 43 5.73 -17.27 -28.86
CA GLU A 43 4.80 -18.39 -29.06
C GLU A 43 4.14 -18.82 -27.75
N ARG A 44 4.86 -18.86 -26.62
CA ARG A 44 4.26 -19.13 -25.30
C ARG A 44 3.28 -18.05 -24.88
N VAL A 45 3.59 -16.78 -25.13
CA VAL A 45 2.67 -15.66 -24.86
C VAL A 45 1.43 -15.75 -25.75
N GLN A 46 1.60 -16.15 -27.01
CA GLN A 46 0.54 -16.43 -27.99
C GLN A 46 -0.18 -17.78 -27.80
N GLN A 47 0.18 -18.58 -26.80
CA GLN A 47 -0.64 -19.72 -26.38
C GLN A 47 -1.42 -19.39 -25.10
N LEU A 48 -0.85 -18.53 -24.24
CA LEU A 48 -1.47 -18.14 -22.98
C LEU A 48 -2.66 -17.21 -23.16
N GLU A 49 -2.58 -16.27 -24.09
CA GLU A 49 -3.68 -15.37 -24.47
C GLU A 49 -4.89 -16.09 -25.12
N LEU A 50 -4.67 -17.16 -25.90
CA LEU A 50 -5.67 -18.01 -26.53
C LEU A 50 -6.35 -18.81 -25.44
N ARG A 51 -5.58 -19.43 -24.54
CA ARG A 51 -6.12 -20.11 -23.35
C ARG A 51 -6.94 -19.18 -22.46
N ILE A 52 -6.53 -17.92 -22.31
CA ILE A 52 -7.30 -16.92 -21.55
C ILE A 52 -8.60 -16.56 -22.30
N ARG A 53 -8.56 -16.40 -23.62
CA ARG A 53 -9.74 -16.14 -24.46
C ARG A 53 -10.71 -17.33 -24.45
N GLU A 54 -10.21 -18.55 -24.53
CA GLU A 54 -11.00 -19.79 -24.45
C GLU A 54 -11.63 -19.96 -23.07
N ARG A 55 -10.90 -19.72 -21.97
CA ARG A 55 -11.50 -19.69 -20.62
C ARG A 55 -12.58 -18.62 -20.49
N LYS A 56 -12.35 -17.45 -21.08
CA LYS A 56 -13.31 -16.33 -21.04
C LYS A 56 -14.54 -16.59 -21.92
N ALA A 57 -14.38 -17.35 -23.01
CA ALA A 57 -15.48 -17.81 -23.87
C ALA A 57 -16.27 -18.96 -23.21
N GLY A 58 -15.58 -19.93 -22.61
CA GLY A 58 -16.19 -21.04 -21.85
C GLY A 58 -16.90 -20.59 -20.58
N SER A 59 -16.47 -19.49 -19.97
CA SER A 59 -17.19 -18.85 -18.86
C SER A 59 -18.42 -18.05 -19.30
N ARG A 60 -18.56 -17.73 -20.60
CA ARG A 60 -19.66 -16.90 -21.13
C ARG A 60 -20.69 -17.72 -21.92
N ALA A 61 -20.36 -18.93 -22.34
CA ALA A 61 -21.29 -19.87 -22.97
C ALA A 61 -21.73 -20.93 -21.95
N THR A 62 -23.04 -20.95 -21.66
CA THR A 62 -23.83 -21.94 -20.90
C THR A 62 -24.18 -21.58 -19.44
N PRO A 63 -25.34 -20.95 -19.20
CA PRO A 63 -26.15 -21.23 -18.03
C PRO A 63 -26.96 -22.52 -18.30
N GLY A 64 -26.62 -23.60 -17.60
CA GLY A 64 -27.44 -24.81 -17.52
C GLY A 64 -27.03 -25.98 -18.43
N ALA A 65 -26.20 -26.87 -17.90
CA ALA A 65 -26.29 -28.34 -18.10
C ALA A 65 -25.19 -29.02 -17.26
N ARG A 66 -25.59 -29.85 -16.30
CA ARG A 66 -24.70 -30.78 -15.60
C ARG A 66 -24.33 -31.93 -16.55
N PRO A 67 -23.11 -32.48 -16.43
CA PRO A 67 -22.92 -33.91 -16.54
C PRO A 67 -22.54 -34.48 -15.17
N SER A 68 -23.38 -35.38 -14.69
CA SER A 68 -23.10 -36.28 -13.57
C SER A 68 -22.05 -37.30 -14.00
N GLY A 69 -21.02 -37.52 -13.18
CA GLY A 69 -19.95 -38.47 -13.46
C GLY A 69 -18.89 -38.48 -12.36
N ASP A 70 -19.17 -39.33 -11.39
CA ASP A 70 -18.49 -39.67 -10.13
C ASP A 70 -16.94 -39.80 -10.17
N THR A 71 -16.24 -39.25 -9.17
CA THR A 71 -15.39 -39.98 -8.20
C THR A 71 -14.75 -38.97 -7.24
N GLY A 72 -15.07 -39.11 -5.96
CA GLY A 72 -14.73 -38.17 -4.89
C GLY A 72 -13.26 -38.13 -4.48
N ALA A 73 -12.80 -36.91 -4.24
CA ALA A 73 -11.91 -36.55 -3.13
C ALA A 73 -12.24 -35.10 -2.74
N ALA A 74 -13.24 -34.93 -1.88
CA ALA A 74 -13.68 -33.63 -1.41
C ALA A 74 -12.60 -33.00 -0.51
N ALA A 75 -11.89 -32.02 -1.05
CA ALA A 75 -11.20 -31.01 -0.26
C ALA A 75 -12.25 -30.07 0.38
N PRO A 76 -12.03 -29.59 1.63
CA PRO A 76 -13.04 -28.82 2.34
C PRO A 76 -13.33 -27.53 1.58
N ALA A 77 -14.62 -27.26 1.40
CA ALA A 77 -15.12 -26.02 0.81
C ALA A 77 -14.71 -24.82 1.68
N ALA A 78 -13.55 -24.24 1.37
CA ALA A 78 -13.20 -22.91 1.84
C ALA A 78 -14.06 -21.90 1.05
N GLU A 79 -14.94 -21.23 1.79
CA GLU A 79 -15.73 -20.05 1.46
C GLU A 79 -15.57 -19.52 0.02
N ALA A 80 -16.61 -19.75 -0.80
CA ALA A 80 -16.75 -19.21 -2.14
C ALA A 80 -17.11 -17.71 -2.10
N GLY A 81 -16.25 -16.89 -1.50
CA GLY A 81 -16.14 -15.48 -1.85
C GLY A 81 -15.19 -15.36 -3.03
N GLU A 82 -15.56 -14.66 -4.10
CA GLU A 82 -14.63 -14.36 -5.19
C GLU A 82 -13.39 -13.66 -4.59
N LYS A 83 -12.25 -14.36 -4.61
CA LYS A 83 -11.00 -13.82 -4.09
C LYS A 83 -10.65 -12.57 -4.89
N PRO A 84 -10.26 -11.46 -4.23
CA PRO A 84 -9.91 -10.25 -4.95
C PRO A 84 -8.78 -10.51 -5.96
N PRO A 85 -8.64 -9.68 -7.00
CA PRO A 85 -7.60 -9.86 -8.01
C PRO A 85 -6.18 -9.95 -7.40
N ALA A 86 -5.30 -10.73 -8.03
CA ALA A 86 -3.94 -10.97 -7.53
C ALA A 86 -3.13 -9.67 -7.32
N TYR A 87 -3.32 -8.68 -8.20
CA TYR A 87 -2.64 -7.38 -8.07
C TYR A 87 -3.04 -6.58 -6.83
N GLN A 88 -4.20 -6.89 -6.22
CA GLN A 88 -4.63 -6.29 -4.96
C GLN A 88 -4.13 -7.09 -3.76
N ARG A 89 -4.16 -8.43 -3.86
CA ARG A 89 -3.79 -9.36 -2.77
C ARG A 89 -2.31 -9.40 -2.44
N PHE A 90 -1.46 -9.12 -3.43
CA PHE A 90 -0.01 -9.19 -3.29
C PHE A 90 0.64 -7.84 -3.57
N HIS A 91 -0.12 -6.76 -3.43
CA HIS A 91 0.32 -5.41 -3.75
C HIS A 91 1.48 -4.94 -2.86
N THR A 92 1.44 -5.25 -1.56
CA THR A 92 2.53 -4.89 -0.65
C THR A 92 3.77 -5.75 -0.85
N LEU A 93 3.59 -7.01 -1.25
CA LEU A 93 4.70 -7.94 -1.51
C LEU A 93 5.45 -7.63 -2.81
N ALA A 94 4.77 -7.04 -3.79
CA ALA A 94 5.35 -6.68 -5.08
C ALA A 94 6.06 -5.31 -5.11
N GLN A 95 6.09 -4.60 -3.98
CA GLN A 95 6.72 -3.28 -3.89
C GLN A 95 8.21 -3.38 -3.55
N ASP A 96 9.06 -2.74 -4.35
CA ASP A 96 10.50 -2.59 -4.08
C ASP A 96 10.77 -1.49 -3.04
N LEU A 97 10.05 -1.53 -1.92
CA LEU A 97 10.17 -0.59 -0.81
C LEU A 97 10.78 -1.29 0.40
N PRO A 98 11.66 -0.62 1.16
CA PRO A 98 12.16 -1.16 2.43
C PRO A 98 11.01 -1.57 3.36
N PRO A 99 11.17 -2.64 4.16
CA PRO A 99 10.13 -3.07 5.10
C PRO A 99 9.74 -1.93 6.03
N GLY A 100 8.44 -1.65 6.10
CA GLY A 100 7.90 -0.57 6.91
C GLY A 100 6.39 -0.69 7.09
N LEU A 101 5.76 0.37 7.59
CA LEU A 101 4.31 0.45 7.78
C LEU A 101 3.58 0.75 6.47
N THR A 102 3.71 -0.15 5.50
CA THR A 102 3.05 -0.01 4.19
C THR A 102 1.54 -0.19 4.32
N LEU A 103 0.77 0.54 3.52
CA LEU A 103 -0.68 0.41 3.46
C LEU A 103 -1.12 -0.65 2.44
N PRO A 104 -2.24 -1.38 2.69
CA PRO A 104 -2.82 -2.29 1.72
C PRO A 104 -3.30 -1.56 0.47
N TYR A 105 -3.45 -2.29 -0.63
CA TYR A 105 -3.89 -1.75 -1.92
C TYR A 105 -5.14 -0.86 -1.77
N LYS A 106 -6.18 -1.37 -1.10
CA LYS A 106 -7.46 -0.68 -0.97
C LYS A 106 -7.35 0.65 -0.21
N PHE A 107 -6.52 0.68 0.83
CA PHE A 107 -6.30 1.90 1.62
C PHE A 107 -5.44 2.91 0.85
N LYS A 108 -4.51 2.44 0.01
CA LYS A 108 -3.77 3.32 -0.91
C LYS A 108 -4.69 3.96 -1.95
N VAL A 109 -5.61 3.21 -2.54
CA VAL A 109 -6.63 3.77 -3.44
C VAL A 109 -7.49 4.81 -2.70
N LEU A 110 -7.91 4.52 -1.47
CA LEU A 110 -8.67 5.48 -0.67
C LEU A 110 -7.86 6.74 -0.32
N ALA A 111 -6.57 6.62 -0.04
CA ALA A 111 -5.67 7.76 0.18
C ALA A 111 -5.50 8.62 -1.09
N GLU A 112 -5.42 7.99 -2.26
CA GLU A 112 -5.44 8.70 -3.56
C GLU A 112 -6.78 9.40 -3.79
N MET A 113 -7.90 8.76 -3.46
CA MET A 113 -9.24 9.37 -3.52
C MET A 113 -9.33 10.58 -2.60
N PHE A 114 -8.91 10.46 -1.34
CA PHE A 114 -8.89 11.58 -0.42
C PHE A 114 -8.02 12.74 -0.94
N ARG A 115 -6.79 12.46 -1.37
CA ARG A 115 -5.92 13.48 -2.00
C ARG A 115 -6.64 14.20 -3.14
N SER A 116 -7.40 13.44 -3.93
CA SER A 116 -8.12 13.97 -5.09
C SER A 116 -9.29 14.85 -4.68
N VAL A 117 -10.11 14.36 -3.74
CA VAL A 117 -11.19 15.12 -3.13
C VAL A 117 -10.66 16.43 -2.54
N ASP A 118 -9.59 16.39 -1.75
CA ASP A 118 -9.00 17.55 -1.09
C ASP A 118 -8.45 18.58 -2.09
N THR A 119 -7.91 18.11 -3.23
CA THR A 119 -7.46 19.00 -4.31
C THR A 119 -8.63 19.71 -4.99
N ILE A 120 -9.68 18.98 -5.37
CA ILE A 120 -10.88 19.56 -6.00
C ILE A 120 -11.61 20.49 -5.02
N ALA A 121 -11.78 20.06 -3.77
CA ALA A 121 -12.38 20.84 -2.72
C ALA A 121 -11.59 22.13 -2.47
N GLY A 122 -10.26 22.07 -2.40
CA GLY A 122 -9.41 23.25 -2.27
C GLY A 122 -9.59 24.25 -3.40
N MET A 123 -9.62 23.78 -4.66
CA MET A 123 -9.86 24.66 -5.80
C MET A 123 -11.20 25.38 -5.74
N LEU A 124 -12.27 24.68 -5.34
CA LEU A 124 -13.62 25.25 -5.23
C LEU A 124 -13.76 26.16 -4.01
N PHE A 125 -13.23 25.73 -2.87
CA PHE A 125 -13.25 26.46 -1.61
C PHE A 125 -12.50 27.80 -1.72
N ASN A 126 -11.29 27.78 -2.28
CA ASN A 126 -10.43 28.96 -2.35
C ASN A 126 -10.98 30.06 -3.26
N ARG A 127 -11.88 29.71 -4.19
CA ARG A 127 -12.61 30.66 -5.03
C ARG A 127 -14.05 30.92 -4.56
N SER A 128 -14.37 30.52 -3.33
CA SER A 128 -15.69 30.71 -2.70
C SER A 128 -16.86 30.08 -3.48
N GLU A 129 -16.62 28.96 -4.15
CA GLU A 129 -17.64 28.21 -4.86
C GLU A 129 -18.17 27.06 -4.00
N THR A 130 -19.49 26.86 -3.98
CA THR A 130 -20.11 25.73 -3.28
C THR A 130 -19.64 24.40 -3.84
N ILE A 131 -19.09 23.57 -2.96
CA ILE A 131 -18.53 22.26 -3.26
C ILE A 131 -19.63 21.22 -3.18
N THR A 132 -20.27 20.94 -4.33
CA THR A 132 -21.28 19.87 -4.42
C THR A 132 -20.60 18.53 -4.71
N PHE A 133 -21.21 17.44 -4.23
CA PHE A 133 -20.74 16.09 -4.51
C PHE A 133 -20.63 15.82 -6.01
N ALA A 134 -21.56 16.33 -6.84
CA ALA A 134 -21.48 16.17 -8.29
C ALA A 134 -20.18 16.76 -8.89
N LYS A 135 -19.75 17.95 -8.45
CA LYS A 135 -18.49 18.57 -8.89
C LYS A 135 -17.28 17.79 -8.41
N VAL A 136 -17.29 17.37 -7.14
CA VAL A 136 -16.22 16.55 -6.55
C VAL A 136 -16.10 15.22 -7.29
N LYS A 137 -17.24 14.53 -7.52
CA LYS A 137 -17.31 13.28 -8.25
C LYS A 137 -16.70 13.43 -9.64
N GLN A 138 -17.18 14.39 -10.43
CA GLN A 138 -16.63 14.63 -11.76
C GLN A 138 -15.11 14.90 -11.71
N GLY A 139 -14.66 15.82 -10.86
CA GLY A 139 -13.24 16.18 -10.76
C GLY A 139 -12.34 15.02 -10.31
N VAL A 140 -12.80 14.20 -9.36
CA VAL A 140 -12.06 13.02 -8.89
C VAL A 140 -12.01 11.94 -9.96
N GLN A 141 -13.13 11.66 -10.66
CA GLN A 141 -13.16 10.69 -11.75
C GLN A 141 -12.28 11.11 -12.93
N ASP A 142 -12.26 12.40 -13.26
CA ASP A 142 -11.38 12.95 -14.30
C ASP A 142 -9.91 12.83 -13.93
N MET A 143 -9.56 13.10 -12.67
CA MET A 143 -8.18 13.07 -12.21
C MET A 143 -7.65 11.64 -11.99
N MET A 144 -8.46 10.74 -11.44
CA MET A 144 -8.04 9.38 -11.10
C MET A 144 -8.35 8.34 -12.19
N ARG A 145 -9.25 8.66 -13.13
CA ARG A 145 -9.78 7.71 -14.13
C ARG A 145 -10.34 6.42 -13.52
N LYS A 146 -10.94 6.54 -12.31
CA LYS A 146 -11.57 5.46 -11.54
C LYS A 146 -12.99 5.88 -11.14
N GLN A 147 -13.84 4.92 -10.79
CA GLN A 147 -15.16 5.21 -10.24
C GLN A 147 -15.05 5.88 -8.87
N PHE A 148 -15.93 6.84 -8.60
CA PHE A 148 -16.03 7.54 -7.32
C PHE A 148 -17.50 7.83 -7.03
N ASP A 149 -17.91 7.46 -5.82
CA ASP A 149 -19.30 7.40 -5.39
C ASP A 149 -19.44 7.87 -3.95
N GLU A 150 -20.66 8.15 -3.50
CA GLU A 150 -20.90 8.64 -2.13
C GLU A 150 -20.39 7.67 -1.07
N GLN A 151 -20.41 6.36 -1.33
CA GLN A 151 -19.81 5.36 -0.44
C GLN A 151 -18.34 5.65 -0.13
N HIS A 152 -17.56 6.11 -1.12
CA HIS A 152 -16.15 6.48 -0.92
C HIS A 152 -16.01 7.75 -0.06
N VAL A 153 -16.95 8.69 -0.16
CA VAL A 153 -17.02 9.85 0.76
C VAL A 153 -17.31 9.37 2.17
N GLY A 154 -18.24 8.42 2.35
CA GLY A 154 -18.50 7.77 3.63
C GLY A 154 -17.25 7.09 4.21
N GLN A 155 -16.46 6.41 3.39
CA GLN A 155 -15.19 5.80 3.82
C GLN A 155 -14.16 6.86 4.24
N ILE A 156 -14.04 7.95 3.48
CA ILE A 156 -13.17 9.08 3.84
C ILE A 156 -13.59 9.66 5.20
N MET A 157 -14.90 9.85 5.42
CA MET A 157 -15.43 10.34 6.69
C MET A 157 -15.24 9.36 7.84
N ALA A 158 -15.28 8.04 7.59
CA ALA A 158 -14.97 7.05 8.61
C ALA A 158 -13.50 7.11 9.05
N VAL A 159 -12.57 7.36 8.11
CA VAL A 159 -11.12 7.47 8.40
C VAL A 159 -10.75 8.81 9.00
N TYR A 160 -11.38 9.89 8.55
CA TYR A 160 -11.08 11.24 9.01
C TYR A 160 -12.37 12.04 9.24
N PRO A 161 -13.10 11.78 10.35
CA PRO A 161 -14.43 12.35 10.61
C PRO A 161 -14.45 13.88 10.72
N THR A 162 -13.34 14.47 11.13
CA THR A 162 -13.21 15.93 11.30
C THR A 162 -12.70 16.64 10.05
N SER A 163 -12.55 15.96 8.92
CA SER A 163 -11.99 16.55 7.69
C SER A 163 -12.95 17.47 6.94
N TYR A 164 -14.24 17.10 6.91
CA TYR A 164 -15.30 17.79 6.19
C TYR A 164 -16.58 17.86 7.02
N ARG A 165 -17.30 18.96 6.89
CA ARG A 165 -18.70 19.05 7.32
C ARG A 165 -19.58 18.80 6.10
N LEU A 166 -20.41 17.77 6.20
CA LEU A 166 -21.32 17.36 5.14
C LEU A 166 -22.72 17.92 5.40
N ARG A 167 -23.37 18.44 4.37
CA ARG A 167 -24.74 19.01 4.47
C ARG A 167 -25.58 18.62 3.26
N GLN A 168 -26.89 18.72 3.42
CA GLN A 168 -27.84 18.61 2.32
C GLN A 168 -28.44 19.98 2.05
N GLU A 169 -28.14 20.54 0.89
CA GLU A 169 -28.52 21.91 0.52
C GLU A 169 -29.42 21.92 -0.72
N LYS A 170 -30.32 22.89 -0.76
CA LYS A 170 -31.26 23.14 -1.86
C LYS A 170 -30.88 24.38 -2.64
N ASN A 171 -31.42 24.51 -3.85
CA ASN A 171 -31.31 25.71 -4.69
C ASN A 171 -29.87 26.08 -5.09
N ILE A 172 -28.93 25.13 -5.09
CA ILE A 172 -27.58 25.38 -5.59
C ILE A 172 -27.67 25.54 -7.12
N PRO A 173 -27.18 26.64 -7.70
CA PRO A 173 -27.22 26.84 -9.15
C PRO A 173 -26.30 25.82 -9.83
N THR A 174 -26.90 24.81 -10.47
CA THR A 174 -26.18 23.83 -11.29
C THR A 174 -26.23 24.26 -12.76
N PHE A 175 -25.08 24.58 -13.35
CA PHE A 175 -24.99 24.87 -14.79
C PHE A 175 -25.09 23.56 -15.59
N GLY A 176 -26.11 23.43 -16.45
CA GLY A 176 -26.21 22.33 -17.42
C GLY A 176 -26.78 20.99 -16.91
N SER A 177 -27.41 20.94 -15.73
CA SER A 177 -28.06 19.73 -15.22
C SER A 177 -29.59 19.85 -15.23
N SER A 178 -30.29 18.80 -15.67
CA SER A 178 -31.76 18.65 -15.62
C SER A 178 -32.32 18.42 -14.21
N VAL A 179 -31.50 18.59 -13.18
CA VAL A 179 -31.90 18.50 -11.77
C VAL A 179 -32.83 19.67 -11.46
N LYS A 180 -34.01 19.36 -10.92
CA LYS A 180 -35.03 20.36 -10.62
C LYS A 180 -34.49 21.25 -9.50
N LYS A 181 -34.80 22.56 -9.53
CA LYS A 181 -34.38 23.52 -8.48
C LYS A 181 -34.75 23.08 -7.04
N SER A 182 -35.68 22.13 -6.89
CA SER A 182 -36.17 21.60 -5.63
C SER A 182 -35.46 20.35 -5.11
N ASP A 183 -34.44 19.83 -5.78
CA ASP A 183 -33.72 18.62 -5.36
C ASP A 183 -32.53 18.96 -4.44
N TYR A 184 -32.38 18.20 -3.35
CA TYR A 184 -31.25 18.33 -2.42
C TYR A 184 -29.95 17.80 -3.05
N GLN A 185 -28.85 18.48 -2.78
CA GLN A 185 -27.50 18.03 -3.16
C GLN A 185 -26.60 17.96 -1.93
N LEU A 186 -25.81 16.89 -1.85
CA LEU A 186 -24.76 16.74 -0.83
C LEU A 186 -23.67 17.78 -1.08
N THR A 187 -23.38 18.61 -0.07
CA THR A 187 -22.28 19.58 -0.07
C THR A 187 -21.20 19.21 0.93
N LEU A 188 -19.96 19.55 0.58
CA LEU A 188 -18.78 19.29 1.38
C LEU A 188 -18.16 20.62 1.80
N GLU A 189 -17.94 20.84 3.09
CA GLU A 189 -17.24 22.02 3.59
C GLU A 189 -15.96 21.58 4.31
N PRO A 190 -14.75 21.95 3.83
CA PRO A 190 -13.52 21.63 4.53
C PRO A 190 -13.51 22.28 5.92
N VAL A 191 -13.23 21.49 6.96
CA VAL A 191 -13.04 22.02 8.31
C VAL A 191 -11.59 22.51 8.45
N LEU A 192 -11.41 23.80 8.72
CA LEU A 192 -10.10 24.46 8.88
C LEU A 192 -9.95 25.01 10.30
N GLY A 193 -8.70 25.10 10.77
CA GLY A 193 -8.39 25.78 12.04
C GLY A 193 -8.50 27.31 11.93
N GLU A 194 -8.66 28.00 13.06
CA GLU A 194 -8.87 29.46 13.11
C GLU A 194 -7.72 30.28 12.50
N GLU A 195 -6.51 29.71 12.44
CA GLU A 195 -5.26 30.33 11.97
C GLU A 195 -5.11 30.35 10.42
N GLU A 196 -6.01 29.71 9.68
CA GLU A 196 -5.86 29.49 8.23
C GLU A 196 -6.63 30.50 7.39
N LYS A 197 -6.25 31.77 7.52
CA LYS A 197 -6.86 32.85 6.74
C LYS A 197 -5.86 33.44 5.75
N ALA A 198 -6.19 33.45 4.47
CA ALA A 198 -5.54 34.30 3.48
C ALA A 198 -6.42 35.54 3.31
N ASP A 199 -5.85 36.74 3.49
CA ASP A 199 -6.57 38.02 3.41
C ASP A 199 -7.85 38.07 4.29
N GLY A 200 -7.79 37.44 5.47
CA GLY A 200 -8.91 37.38 6.41
C GLY A 200 -10.02 36.38 6.06
N ARG A 201 -9.90 35.66 4.94
CA ARG A 201 -10.85 34.60 4.52
C ARG A 201 -10.25 33.20 4.73
N PRO A 202 -11.05 32.22 5.16
CA PRO A 202 -10.61 30.84 5.22
C PRO A 202 -10.03 30.39 3.86
N HIS A 203 -8.83 29.81 3.87
CA HIS A 203 -8.15 29.39 2.65
C HIS A 203 -7.45 28.05 2.84
N LEU A 204 -7.73 27.09 1.95
CA LEU A 204 -7.10 25.79 1.95
C LEU A 204 -5.75 25.88 1.21
N SER A 205 -4.69 26.17 1.96
CA SER A 205 -3.34 26.34 1.44
C SER A 205 -2.66 25.02 1.09
N ALA A 206 -1.55 25.08 0.34
CA ALA A 206 -0.75 23.90 0.00
C ALA A 206 -0.17 23.18 1.23
N SER A 207 0.24 23.93 2.27
CA SER A 207 0.73 23.32 3.52
C SER A 207 -0.38 22.53 4.22
N ARG A 208 -1.59 23.08 4.25
CA ARG A 208 -2.75 22.44 4.89
C ARG A 208 -3.24 21.22 4.14
N LEU A 209 -3.21 21.24 2.80
CA LEU A 209 -3.42 20.03 1.98
C LEU A 209 -2.40 18.92 2.30
N LEU A 210 -1.13 19.27 2.54
CA LEU A 210 -0.11 18.29 2.91
C LEU A 210 -0.32 17.73 4.33
N GLU A 211 -0.68 18.58 5.28
CA GLU A 211 -1.00 18.16 6.65
C GLU A 211 -2.22 17.23 6.69
N ARG A 212 -3.32 17.61 6.04
CA ARG A 212 -4.52 16.78 5.92
C ARG A 212 -4.21 15.43 5.26
N ARG A 213 -3.33 15.41 4.26
CA ARG A 213 -2.86 14.16 3.63
C ARG A 213 -2.06 13.29 4.59
N LYS A 214 -1.16 13.88 5.38
CA LYS A 214 -0.38 13.15 6.41
C LYS A 214 -1.29 12.59 7.49
N GLU A 215 -2.26 13.38 7.93
CA GLU A 215 -3.26 12.98 8.92
C GLU A 215 -4.10 11.80 8.43
N PHE A 216 -4.63 11.90 7.21
CA PHE A 216 -5.40 10.81 6.59
C PHE A 216 -4.57 9.53 6.47
N ASN A 217 -3.31 9.65 6.02
CA ASN A 217 -2.40 8.50 5.93
C ASN A 217 -2.11 7.89 7.30
N ARG A 218 -1.88 8.71 8.34
CA ARG A 218 -1.70 8.27 9.72
C ARG A 218 -2.91 7.49 10.22
N ASN A 219 -4.12 7.99 9.98
CA ASN A 219 -5.35 7.32 10.39
C ASN A 219 -5.53 5.97 9.71
N LEU A 220 -5.24 5.87 8.40
CA LEU A 220 -5.22 4.58 7.70
C LEU A 220 -4.21 3.61 8.30
N VAL A 221 -2.99 4.08 8.63
CA VAL A 221 -1.98 3.24 9.28
C VAL A 221 -2.48 2.77 10.66
N ASN A 222 -3.16 3.63 11.42
CA ASN A 222 -3.73 3.26 12.72
C ASN A 222 -4.80 2.18 12.60
N VAL A 223 -5.65 2.22 11.57
CA VAL A 223 -6.61 1.13 11.28
C VAL A 223 -5.85 -0.18 11.03
N VAL A 224 -4.79 -0.18 10.22
CA VAL A 224 -3.96 -1.38 9.98
C VAL A 224 -3.29 -1.86 11.28
N LYS A 225 -2.81 -0.94 12.14
CA LYS A 225 -2.23 -1.28 13.45
C LYS A 225 -3.22 -2.03 14.34
N GLN A 226 -4.51 -1.68 14.32
CA GLN A 226 -5.53 -2.40 15.08
C GLN A 226 -5.67 -3.86 14.62
N HIS A 227 -5.70 -4.10 13.30
CA HIS A 227 -5.74 -5.45 12.74
C HIS A 227 -4.44 -6.22 12.99
N HIS A 228 -3.29 -5.55 12.89
CA HIS A 228 -1.99 -6.13 13.18
C HIS A 228 -1.87 -6.55 14.66
N LYS A 229 -2.37 -5.73 15.60
CA LYS A 229 -2.44 -6.05 17.02
C LYS A 229 -3.29 -7.29 17.30
N ALA A 230 -4.47 -7.38 16.68
CA ALA A 230 -5.31 -8.58 16.76
C ALA A 230 -4.60 -9.82 16.19
N PHE A 231 -3.88 -9.69 15.07
CA PHE A 231 -3.07 -10.76 14.51
C PHE A 231 -1.94 -11.20 15.46
N LEU A 232 -1.20 -10.26 16.05
CA LEU A 232 -0.11 -10.57 16.99
C LEU A 232 -0.61 -11.27 18.26
N ALA A 233 -1.78 -10.89 18.76
CA ALA A 233 -2.42 -11.53 19.91
C ALA A 233 -2.86 -12.98 19.61
N ALA A 234 -3.17 -13.29 18.34
CA ALA A 234 -3.55 -14.62 17.90
C ALA A 234 -2.35 -15.56 17.65
N LEU A 235 -1.11 -15.07 17.69
CA LEU A 235 0.09 -15.89 17.52
C LEU A 235 0.37 -16.73 18.77
N SER A 236 1.02 -17.88 18.57
CA SER A 236 1.56 -18.74 19.64
C SER A 236 3.09 -18.71 19.60
N PRO A 237 3.78 -18.03 20.55
CA PRO A 237 3.25 -17.33 21.72
C PRO A 237 2.71 -15.94 21.35
N PRO A 238 1.80 -15.36 22.15
CA PRO A 238 1.26 -14.02 21.89
C PRO A 238 2.36 -12.98 21.92
N ILE A 239 2.42 -12.13 20.90
CA ILE A 239 3.39 -11.04 20.82
C ILE A 239 2.65 -9.73 21.12
N VAL A 240 3.19 -8.91 22.01
CA VAL A 240 2.63 -7.58 22.32
C VAL A 240 3.69 -6.53 21.99
N VAL A 241 3.38 -5.69 21.00
CA VAL A 241 4.25 -4.59 20.58
C VAL A 241 3.50 -3.27 20.81
N PRO A 242 4.09 -2.29 21.53
CA PRO A 242 3.53 -0.95 21.63
C PRO A 242 3.40 -0.28 20.25
N GLU A 243 2.22 0.27 19.96
CA GLU A 243 1.86 0.85 18.65
C GLU A 243 2.76 2.04 18.25
N GLU A 244 3.31 2.76 19.22
CA GLU A 244 4.20 3.91 19.02
C GLU A 244 5.60 3.50 18.55
N LYS A 245 6.08 2.33 18.98
CA LYS A 245 7.42 1.82 18.65
C LYS A 245 7.45 0.95 17.41
N LEU A 246 6.29 0.67 16.81
CA LEU A 246 6.18 -0.19 15.65
C LEU A 246 6.79 0.51 14.42
N THR A 247 7.86 -0.06 13.86
CA THR A 247 8.54 0.48 12.66
C THR A 247 8.20 -0.27 11.39
N ARG A 248 7.77 -1.54 11.50
CA ARG A 248 7.35 -2.40 10.38
C ARG A 248 6.31 -3.41 10.81
N TRP A 249 5.61 -3.97 9.83
CA TRP A 249 4.70 -5.10 10.04
C TRP A 249 5.45 -6.40 10.35
N HIS A 250 4.74 -7.32 11.01
CA HIS A 250 5.23 -8.68 11.20
C HIS A 250 5.38 -9.38 9.83
N PRO A 251 6.47 -10.14 9.54
CA PRO A 251 6.69 -10.73 8.21
C PRO A 251 5.59 -11.67 7.71
N ARG A 252 4.90 -12.35 8.63
CA ARG A 252 3.73 -13.21 8.34
C ARG A 252 2.39 -12.50 8.34
N PHE A 253 2.36 -11.19 8.59
CA PHE A 253 1.11 -10.42 8.56
C PHE A 253 0.77 -10.09 7.10
N ASN A 254 -0.38 -10.58 6.64
CA ASN A 254 -0.85 -10.26 5.30
C ASN A 254 -1.57 -8.91 5.30
N VAL A 255 -0.86 -7.86 4.90
CA VAL A 255 -1.37 -6.49 4.93
C VAL A 255 -2.57 -6.32 3.99
N ASP A 256 -2.54 -6.92 2.80
CA ASP A 256 -3.58 -6.76 1.77
C ASP A 256 -4.89 -7.53 2.06
N GLU A 257 -4.92 -8.37 3.11
CA GLU A 257 -6.13 -9.08 3.58
C GLU A 257 -6.88 -8.31 4.69
N VAL A 258 -6.42 -7.12 5.06
CA VAL A 258 -7.11 -6.26 6.01
C VAL A 258 -8.53 -5.93 5.52
N PRO A 259 -9.56 -6.02 6.40
CA PRO A 259 -10.94 -5.70 6.06
C PRO A 259 -11.14 -4.30 5.48
N ASP A 260 -12.21 -4.15 4.69
CA ASP A 260 -12.57 -2.86 4.09
C ASP A 260 -13.13 -1.90 5.13
N ILE A 261 -12.85 -0.61 4.95
CA ILE A 261 -13.38 0.44 5.81
C ILE A 261 -14.88 0.55 5.58
N SER A 262 -15.66 0.36 6.65
CA SER A 262 -17.10 0.57 6.65
C SER A 262 -17.41 2.06 6.42
N PRO A 263 -18.19 2.43 5.39
CA PRO A 263 -18.54 3.82 5.14
C PRO A 263 -19.31 4.42 6.32
N ALA A 264 -18.95 5.63 6.75
CA ALA A 264 -19.74 6.40 7.69
C ALA A 264 -21.08 6.82 7.05
N GLU A 265 -22.11 6.98 7.89
CA GLU A 265 -23.41 7.44 7.43
C GLU A 265 -23.34 8.89 6.95
N LEU A 266 -23.87 9.12 5.75
CA LEU A 266 -23.92 10.44 5.13
C LEU A 266 -25.29 11.10 5.39
N PRO A 267 -25.35 12.45 5.47
CA PRO A 267 -26.60 13.15 5.65
C PRO A 267 -27.52 12.89 4.46
N ARG A 268 -28.70 12.34 4.72
CA ARG A 268 -29.71 12.09 3.70
C ARG A 268 -30.58 13.33 3.50
N PRO A 269 -31.11 13.57 2.29
CA PRO A 269 -32.13 14.58 2.09
C PRO A 269 -33.26 14.40 3.11
N PRO A 270 -33.73 15.44 3.79
CA PRO A 270 -34.91 15.32 4.64
C PRO A 270 -36.07 14.85 3.77
N GLN A 271 -36.76 13.80 4.22
CA GLN A 271 -37.98 13.34 3.58
C GLN A 271 -39.01 14.46 3.70
N GLU A 272 -39.24 15.19 2.62
CA GLU A 272 -40.45 15.99 2.52
C GLU A 272 -41.58 15.00 2.26
N ASP A 273 -42.55 14.93 3.17
CA ASP A 273 -43.86 14.30 2.92
C ASP A 273 -44.58 15.12 1.85
N ARG A 274 -44.09 15.06 0.61
CA ARG A 274 -44.85 15.54 -0.53
C ARG A 274 -45.97 14.54 -0.70
N LEU A 275 -47.15 14.89 -0.18
CA LEU A 275 -48.42 14.25 -0.50
C LEU A 275 -48.67 14.41 -2.01
N THR A 276 -47.97 13.62 -2.82
CA THR A 276 -47.99 13.73 -4.28
C THR A 276 -49.24 13.14 -4.88
N THR A 277 -49.97 12.34 -4.10
CA THR A 277 -51.15 11.63 -4.58
C THR A 277 -52.38 12.11 -3.81
N ALA A 278 -53.47 12.43 -4.53
CA ALA A 278 -54.75 12.79 -3.93
C ALA A 278 -55.25 11.74 -2.91
N GLN A 279 -54.84 10.48 -3.08
CA GLN A 279 -55.07 9.38 -2.14
C GLN A 279 -54.37 9.57 -0.78
N GLU A 280 -53.16 10.13 -0.74
CA GLU A 280 -52.42 10.41 0.51
C GLU A 280 -52.97 11.64 1.23
N VAL A 281 -53.46 12.63 0.48
CA VAL A 281 -54.21 13.77 1.03
C VAL A 281 -55.55 13.31 1.61
N LEU A 282 -56.23 12.38 0.94
CA LEU A 282 -57.48 11.79 1.44
C LEU A 282 -57.25 10.84 2.62
N SER A 283 -56.14 10.11 2.69
CA SER A 283 -55.84 9.22 3.82
C SER A 283 -55.48 10.01 5.08
N THR A 284 -54.77 11.14 4.95
CA THR A 284 -54.55 12.07 6.07
C THR A 284 -55.84 12.79 6.49
N ALA A 285 -56.70 13.19 5.54
CA ALA A 285 -58.02 13.76 5.84
C ALA A 285 -59.01 12.76 6.46
N ARG A 286 -58.87 11.46 6.20
CA ARG A 286 -59.65 10.40 6.86
C ARG A 286 -59.39 10.33 8.38
N GLY A 287 -58.21 10.75 8.83
CA GLY A 287 -57.89 10.92 10.26
C GLY A 287 -58.52 12.17 10.90
N MET A 288 -59.19 13.03 10.11
CA MET A 288 -59.90 14.23 10.59
C MET A 288 -61.44 14.08 10.52
N LEU A 289 -61.98 12.88 10.30
CA LEU A 289 -63.42 12.62 10.21
C LEU A 289 -63.93 11.70 11.32
N THR A 290 -65.15 11.99 11.77
CA THR A 290 -65.80 11.66 13.06
C THR A 290 -65.38 10.37 13.82
N PRO A 291 -65.27 10.45 15.17
CA PRO A 291 -64.73 9.42 16.07
C PRO A 291 -65.53 8.11 16.16
N LYS A 292 -66.65 7.99 15.44
CA LYS A 292 -67.49 6.78 15.46
C LYS A 292 -67.00 5.67 14.52
N MET A 293 -66.20 5.99 13.49
CA MET A 293 -65.73 4.97 12.52
C MET A 293 -64.32 4.44 12.85
N GLU A 294 -63.47 5.23 13.53
CA GLU A 294 -62.17 4.76 14.06
C GLU A 294 -62.31 3.62 15.07
N LYS A 295 -63.32 3.68 15.95
CA LYS A 295 -63.62 2.62 16.93
C LYS A 295 -64.09 1.31 16.29
N ALA A 296 -64.59 1.33 15.05
CA ALA A 296 -65.00 0.13 14.34
C ALA A 296 -63.83 -0.57 13.62
N LEU A 297 -62.77 0.17 13.25
CA LEU A 297 -61.58 -0.37 12.59
C LEU A 297 -60.48 -0.79 13.57
N ALA A 298 -60.37 -0.14 14.73
CA ALA A 298 -59.45 -0.56 15.80
C ALA A 298 -59.74 -2.00 16.28
N ASN A 299 -61.02 -2.38 16.34
CA ASN A 299 -61.44 -3.73 16.76
C ASN A 299 -61.15 -4.84 15.72
N LEU A 300 -60.78 -4.49 14.48
CA LEU A 300 -60.42 -5.44 13.42
C LEU A 300 -58.90 -5.63 13.30
N ALA A 301 -58.09 -4.65 13.72
CA ALA A 301 -56.63 -4.75 13.73
C ALA A 301 -56.07 -5.43 14.99
N SER A 302 -56.78 -5.36 16.13
CA SER A 302 -56.42 -6.07 17.36
C SER A 302 -56.64 -7.58 17.33
N ARG A 303 -57.05 -8.15 16.18
CA ARG A 303 -57.30 -9.59 16.01
C ARG A 303 -56.25 -10.31 15.14
N THR A 304 -55.19 -9.62 14.71
CA THR A 304 -54.14 -10.19 13.83
C THR A 304 -52.72 -9.98 14.39
N ALA A 305 -52.58 -9.62 15.65
CA ALA A 305 -51.29 -9.36 16.32
C ALA A 305 -51.08 -10.23 17.58
N GLU A 306 -51.51 -11.49 17.52
CA GLU A 306 -51.06 -12.55 18.45
C GLU A 306 -50.51 -13.74 17.64
N ALA A 307 -49.26 -13.64 17.21
CA ALA A 307 -48.45 -14.79 16.81
C ALA A 307 -46.95 -14.44 16.92
N GLY A 308 -46.35 -14.76 18.07
CA GLY A 308 -44.94 -15.13 18.19
C GLY A 308 -43.94 -14.05 18.61
N ALA A 309 -43.75 -13.89 19.92
CA ALA A 309 -42.54 -13.35 20.53
C ALA A 309 -41.98 -14.34 21.57
N GLY A 310 -40.66 -14.50 21.60
CA GLY A 310 -39.88 -15.23 22.61
C GLY A 310 -38.73 -16.03 21.97
N GLU A 311 -37.51 -15.49 21.81
CA GLU A 311 -36.40 -15.27 22.78
C GLU A 311 -35.30 -16.37 22.73
N PRO A 312 -34.06 -16.09 23.19
CA PRO A 312 -32.81 -16.35 22.46
C PRO A 312 -32.04 -17.62 22.91
N VAL A 313 -31.08 -18.08 22.09
CA VAL A 313 -30.06 -19.06 22.52
C VAL A 313 -28.66 -18.64 22.06
N VAL A 314 -27.73 -18.82 22.99
CA VAL A 314 -26.36 -18.35 23.11
C VAL A 314 -25.34 -19.15 22.26
N SER A 315 -24.40 -18.39 21.70
CA SER A 315 -22.98 -18.62 21.41
C SER A 315 -22.38 -20.03 21.51
N LYS A 316 -21.71 -20.49 20.43
CA LYS A 316 -20.56 -21.39 20.52
C LYS A 316 -19.61 -21.30 19.31
N ALA A 317 -18.38 -20.85 19.55
CA ALA A 317 -17.14 -21.26 18.89
C ALA A 317 -15.96 -20.75 19.75
N PRO A 318 -14.72 -21.29 19.67
CA PRO A 318 -14.20 -22.47 18.97
C PRO A 318 -13.40 -23.42 19.91
N SER A 319 -13.11 -24.65 19.46
CA SER A 319 -12.11 -25.54 20.09
C SER A 319 -10.78 -25.40 19.36
N PRO A 320 -9.62 -25.34 20.06
CA PRO A 320 -8.33 -25.13 19.43
C PRO A 320 -7.84 -26.37 18.68
N ALA A 321 -7.04 -26.09 17.66
CA ALA A 321 -6.42 -27.04 16.77
C ALA A 321 -5.50 -28.04 17.51
N SER A 322 -5.73 -29.31 17.21
CA SER A 322 -4.86 -30.44 17.53
C SER A 322 -3.44 -30.18 17.01
N THR A 323 -2.46 -30.13 17.89
CA THR A 323 -1.05 -30.10 17.49
C THR A 323 -0.70 -31.38 16.77
N SER A 324 -0.11 -31.23 15.58
CA SER A 324 0.34 -32.30 14.70
C SER A 324 1.24 -33.32 15.42
N SER A 325 1.04 -34.59 15.09
CA SER A 325 1.83 -35.75 15.52
C SER A 325 3.27 -35.77 14.97
N ALA A 326 3.76 -34.64 14.44
CA ALA A 326 5.05 -34.50 13.76
C ALA A 326 6.24 -34.16 14.69
N LEU A 327 5.99 -33.91 15.99
CA LEU A 327 7.02 -33.55 16.98
C LEU A 327 7.24 -34.64 18.04
N LYS A 328 6.94 -35.89 17.70
CA LYS A 328 7.07 -37.06 18.59
C LYS A 328 8.57 -37.40 18.78
N GLY A 329 9.28 -36.58 19.55
CA GLY A 329 10.72 -36.77 19.82
C GLY A 329 11.49 -35.55 20.33
N VAL A 330 10.93 -34.33 20.29
CA VAL A 330 11.56 -33.12 20.84
C VAL A 330 10.89 -32.72 22.15
N SER A 331 11.65 -32.41 23.20
CA SER A 331 11.08 -32.02 24.49
C SER A 331 10.20 -30.78 24.34
N GLN A 332 8.99 -30.82 24.93
CA GLN A 332 8.05 -29.70 24.89
C GLN A 332 8.68 -28.41 25.45
N THR A 333 9.53 -28.55 26.46
CA THR A 333 10.30 -27.44 27.06
C THR A 333 11.29 -26.79 26.09
N LEU A 334 11.90 -27.56 25.16
CA LEU A 334 12.80 -26.99 24.15
C LEU A 334 12.00 -26.25 23.07
N LEU A 335 10.86 -26.82 22.65
CA LEU A 335 9.97 -26.18 21.68
C LEU A 335 9.40 -24.86 22.20
N GLU A 336 9.00 -24.82 23.47
CA GLU A 336 8.54 -23.59 24.13
C GLU A 336 9.64 -22.52 24.19
N ARG A 337 10.87 -22.91 24.54
CA ARG A 337 12.02 -21.99 24.53
C ARG A 337 12.35 -21.46 23.14
N ILE A 338 12.30 -22.32 22.11
CA ILE A 338 12.54 -21.91 20.72
C ILE A 338 11.45 -20.92 20.28
N ARG A 339 10.18 -21.25 20.53
CA ARG A 339 9.04 -20.37 20.22
C ARG A 339 9.13 -19.02 20.93
N ALA A 340 9.48 -19.01 22.21
CA ALA A 340 9.69 -17.77 22.97
C ALA A 340 10.84 -16.93 22.41
N LYS A 341 11.95 -17.57 22.04
CA LYS A 341 13.11 -16.91 21.42
C LYS A 341 12.80 -16.35 20.03
N GLU A 342 12.04 -17.08 19.22
CA GLU A 342 11.56 -16.61 17.92
C GLU A 342 10.62 -15.41 18.06
N ALA A 343 9.69 -15.47 19.02
CA ALA A 343 8.79 -14.35 19.32
C ALA A 343 9.52 -13.09 19.79
N GLN A 344 10.53 -13.25 20.66
CA GLN A 344 11.39 -12.14 21.08
C GLN A 344 12.18 -11.56 19.91
N LYS A 345 12.74 -12.40 19.04
CA LYS A 345 13.46 -11.94 17.83
C LYS A 345 12.53 -11.16 16.89
N LEU A 346 11.30 -11.64 16.70
CA LEU A 346 10.29 -10.97 15.89
C LEU A 346 9.85 -9.64 16.51
N GLN A 347 9.67 -9.60 17.83
CA GLN A 347 9.37 -8.38 18.56
C GLN A 347 10.47 -7.32 18.38
N ALA A 348 11.73 -7.69 18.60
CA ALA A 348 12.88 -6.81 18.40
C ALA A 348 12.95 -6.29 16.97
N LEU A 349 12.73 -7.16 15.97
CA LEU A 349 12.71 -6.77 14.56
C LEU A 349 11.59 -5.75 14.23
N MET A 350 10.43 -5.85 14.89
CA MET A 350 9.30 -4.93 14.69
C MET A 350 9.48 -3.57 15.37
N THR A 351 10.31 -3.49 16.42
CA THR A 351 10.53 -2.27 17.22
C THR A 351 11.88 -1.61 17.00
N ARG A 352 12.70 -2.15 16.09
CA ARG A 352 14.07 -1.68 15.87
C ARG A 352 14.10 -0.34 15.16
N ASP A 353 15.03 0.53 15.57
CA ASP A 353 15.26 1.81 14.92
C ASP A 353 15.86 1.64 13.51
N PRO A 354 15.48 2.48 12.52
CA PRO A 354 15.98 2.36 11.16
C PRO A 354 17.51 2.55 11.06
N ARG A 355 18.09 3.41 11.90
CA ARG A 355 19.56 3.62 11.97
C ARG A 355 20.30 2.39 12.48
N GLN A 356 19.70 1.69 13.45
CA GLN A 356 20.27 0.46 14.00
C GLN A 356 20.17 -0.69 13.01
N GLU A 357 19.10 -0.74 12.22
CA GLU A 357 18.98 -1.70 11.13
C GLU A 357 19.99 -1.44 10.00
N GLU A 358 20.18 -0.18 9.59
CA GLU A 358 21.21 0.17 8.61
C GLU A 358 22.58 -0.29 9.10
N ARG A 359 22.88 -0.06 10.40
CA ARG A 359 24.12 -0.55 11.03
C ARG A 359 24.22 -2.06 11.04
N LEU A 360 23.14 -2.80 11.33
CA LEU A 360 23.13 -4.26 11.22
C LEU A 360 23.38 -4.76 9.79
N ALA A 361 22.73 -4.13 8.80
CA ALA A 361 22.91 -4.49 7.41
C ALA A 361 24.38 -4.28 6.98
N MET A 362 25.02 -3.20 7.45
CA MET A 362 26.46 -2.99 7.27
C MET A 362 27.27 -4.09 7.97
N LEU A 363 26.98 -4.39 9.24
CA LEU A 363 27.66 -5.44 10.03
C LEU A 363 27.58 -6.82 9.37
N GLY A 364 26.44 -7.19 8.79
CA GLY A 364 26.24 -8.47 8.10
C GLY A 364 27.09 -8.61 6.83
N ARG A 365 27.48 -7.51 6.18
CA ARG A 365 28.34 -7.49 4.98
C ARG A 365 29.82 -7.52 5.32
N LEU A 366 30.21 -7.05 6.52
CA LEU A 366 31.62 -6.94 6.92
C LEU A 366 32.41 -8.25 6.80
N PRO A 367 31.91 -9.45 7.15
CA PRO A 367 32.70 -10.68 7.00
C PRO A 367 33.12 -10.97 5.56
N ALA A 368 32.26 -10.67 4.57
CA ALA A 368 32.61 -10.81 3.16
C ALA A 368 33.60 -9.72 2.72
N MET A 369 33.34 -8.48 3.13
CA MET A 369 34.20 -7.32 2.83
C MET A 369 35.59 -7.44 3.44
N ALA A 370 35.73 -8.11 4.60
CA ALA A 370 37.01 -8.35 5.25
C ALA A 370 37.95 -9.19 4.37
N ARG A 371 37.40 -10.17 3.64
CA ARG A 371 38.17 -11.00 2.71
C ARG A 371 38.65 -10.17 1.53
N ILE A 372 37.77 -9.34 0.97
CA ILE A 372 38.07 -8.46 -0.16
C ILE A 372 39.12 -7.43 0.23
N LEU A 373 38.95 -6.77 1.38
CA LEU A 373 39.90 -5.80 1.91
C LEU A 373 41.30 -6.42 2.06
N ARG A 374 41.40 -7.62 2.62
CA ARG A 374 42.68 -8.34 2.71
C ARG A 374 43.27 -8.59 1.32
N ASN A 375 42.48 -9.05 0.36
CA ASN A 375 42.93 -9.33 -1.00
C ASN A 375 43.45 -8.06 -1.71
N VAL A 376 42.78 -6.92 -1.53
CA VAL A 376 43.23 -5.61 -2.07
C VAL A 376 44.62 -5.25 -1.53
N PHE A 377 44.84 -5.38 -0.21
CA PHE A 377 46.14 -5.08 0.40
C PHE A 377 47.23 -6.11 0.07
N VAL A 378 46.87 -7.36 -0.24
CA VAL A 378 47.80 -8.37 -0.75
C VAL A 378 48.22 -8.02 -2.18
N ALA A 379 47.27 -7.65 -3.04
CA ALA A 379 47.52 -7.27 -4.44
C ALA A 379 48.39 -6.02 -4.56
N GLU A 380 48.09 -4.97 -3.79
CA GLU A 380 48.84 -3.70 -3.80
C GLU A 380 50.23 -3.82 -3.13
N LYS A 381 50.51 -4.91 -2.42
CA LYS A 381 51.75 -5.18 -1.64
C LYS A 381 52.11 -4.13 -0.57
N LYS A 382 51.35 -3.04 -0.44
CA LYS A 382 51.49 -2.00 0.59
C LYS A 382 50.74 -2.36 1.88
N GLN A 383 51.16 -1.80 3.02
CA GLN A 383 50.45 -1.92 4.31
C GLN A 383 49.57 -0.71 4.64
N VAL A 384 49.74 0.38 3.89
CA VAL A 384 48.99 1.63 4.01
C VAL A 384 48.55 2.06 2.62
N LEU A 385 47.28 2.43 2.47
CA LEU A 385 46.69 2.92 1.22
C LEU A 385 45.88 4.19 1.49
N PRO A 386 45.78 5.12 0.53
CA PRO A 386 44.79 6.19 0.60
C PRO A 386 43.38 5.60 0.67
N LEU A 387 42.52 6.18 1.51
CA LEU A 387 41.17 5.69 1.75
C LEU A 387 40.35 5.66 0.45
N ASP A 388 40.49 6.68 -0.39
CA ASP A 388 39.80 6.77 -1.69
C ASP A 388 40.19 5.63 -2.64
N VAL A 389 41.48 5.27 -2.66
CA VAL A 389 42.00 4.17 -3.48
C VAL A 389 41.50 2.83 -2.97
N ALA A 390 41.47 2.65 -1.64
CA ALA A 390 40.91 1.44 -1.04
C ALA A 390 39.41 1.31 -1.34
N CYS A 391 38.64 2.39 -1.23
CA CYS A 391 37.21 2.43 -1.56
C CYS A 391 36.96 2.08 -3.02
N ALA A 392 37.72 2.65 -3.96
CA ALA A 392 37.59 2.36 -5.39
C ALA A 392 37.86 0.87 -5.67
N ARG A 393 38.97 0.34 -5.18
CA ARG A 393 39.36 -1.07 -5.39
C ARG A 393 38.38 -2.05 -4.75
N MET A 394 37.85 -1.72 -3.57
CA MET A 394 36.81 -2.53 -2.94
C MET A 394 35.50 -2.50 -3.72
N THR A 395 35.13 -1.35 -4.29
CA THR A 395 33.92 -1.23 -5.11
C THR A 395 34.04 -2.03 -6.40
N ASP A 396 35.22 -2.03 -7.04
CA ASP A 396 35.51 -2.85 -8.23
C ASP A 396 35.47 -4.36 -7.94
N SER A 397 35.78 -4.76 -6.70
CA SER A 397 35.93 -6.18 -6.31
C SER A 397 34.71 -6.76 -5.58
N TYR A 398 33.71 -5.93 -5.28
CA TYR A 398 32.51 -6.36 -4.54
C TYR A 398 31.36 -6.66 -5.51
N ASP A 399 30.68 -7.79 -5.31
CA ASP A 399 29.65 -8.28 -6.23
C ASP A 399 28.41 -7.36 -6.32
N ALA A 400 28.19 -6.48 -5.34
CA ALA A 400 27.08 -5.54 -5.35
C ALA A 400 27.55 -4.11 -5.65
N GLN A 401 26.85 -3.45 -6.57
CA GLN A 401 27.11 -2.06 -6.93
C GLN A 401 26.88 -1.16 -5.71
N MET A 402 27.94 -0.49 -5.25
CA MET A 402 27.93 0.40 -4.10
C MET A 402 28.57 1.73 -4.44
N SER A 403 28.12 2.80 -3.78
CA SER A 403 28.81 4.09 -3.90
C SER A 403 30.11 4.10 -3.09
N PRO A 404 31.15 4.83 -3.52
CA PRO A 404 32.40 4.94 -2.76
C PRO A 404 32.19 5.55 -1.36
N GLY A 405 31.18 6.42 -1.19
CA GLY A 405 30.82 6.98 0.12
C GLY A 405 30.19 5.95 1.07
N GLU A 406 29.39 5.01 0.57
CA GLU A 406 28.91 3.89 1.38
C GLU A 406 30.04 2.93 1.74
N MET A 407 30.95 2.65 0.80
CA MET A 407 32.12 1.81 1.05
C MET A 407 33.00 2.39 2.17
N GLU A 408 33.19 3.70 2.16
CA GLU A 408 33.95 4.41 3.19
C GLU A 408 33.34 4.25 4.59
N LYS A 409 32.00 4.28 4.71
CA LYS A 409 31.30 4.01 5.97
C LYS A 409 31.61 2.61 6.51
N HIS A 410 31.68 1.60 5.64
CA HIS A 410 32.03 0.23 6.04
C HIS A 410 33.49 0.13 6.50
N LEU A 411 34.41 0.84 5.83
CA LEU A 411 35.82 0.91 6.25
C LEU A 411 35.99 1.59 7.62
N ARG A 412 35.24 2.66 7.88
CA ARG A 412 35.20 3.28 9.21
C ARG A 412 34.64 2.33 10.26
N LEU A 413 33.61 1.55 9.92
CA LEU A 413 33.03 0.54 10.81
C LEU A 413 34.04 -0.57 11.15
N PHE A 414 34.91 -0.97 10.21
CA PHE A 414 36.00 -1.89 10.50
C PHE A 414 36.99 -1.32 11.53
N ALA A 415 37.37 -0.05 11.39
CA ALA A 415 38.29 0.60 12.33
C ALA A 415 37.67 0.78 13.73
N GLU A 416 36.35 0.98 13.81
CA GLU A 416 35.61 1.05 15.08
C GLU A 416 35.58 -0.30 15.82
N LEU A 417 35.29 -1.39 15.10
CA LEU A 417 35.12 -2.72 15.70
C LEU A 417 36.45 -3.45 15.93
N LEU A 418 37.42 -3.22 15.06
CA LEU A 418 38.71 -3.91 15.04
C LEU A 418 39.85 -2.91 14.89
N PRO A 419 40.06 -2.02 15.88
CA PRO A 419 41.14 -1.02 15.85
C PRO A 419 42.52 -1.68 15.74
N ASP A 420 42.66 -2.90 16.25
CA ASP A 420 43.91 -3.63 16.17
C ASP A 420 44.19 -4.15 14.75
N TRP A 421 43.19 -4.29 13.87
CA TRP A 421 43.35 -4.85 12.52
C TRP A 421 43.35 -3.76 11.44
N VAL A 422 42.42 -2.80 11.55
CA VAL A 422 42.27 -1.68 10.62
C VAL A 422 42.45 -0.38 11.38
N GLY A 423 43.42 0.43 10.96
CA GLY A 423 43.64 1.78 11.48
C GLY A 423 43.34 2.83 10.41
N ILE A 424 42.56 3.85 10.74
CA ILE A 424 42.34 5.00 9.86
C ILE A 424 43.10 6.20 10.44
N HIS A 425 43.94 6.81 9.60
CA HIS A 425 44.79 7.92 9.98
C HIS A 425 44.59 9.08 8.99
N ALA A 426 44.14 10.22 9.48
CA ALA A 426 44.08 11.45 8.70
C ALA A 426 45.45 12.16 8.77
N VAL A 427 46.04 12.45 7.61
CA VAL A 427 47.30 13.18 7.51
C VAL A 427 47.08 14.37 6.57
N ARG A 428 47.05 15.58 7.14
CA ARG A 428 46.71 16.83 6.44
C ARG A 428 45.30 16.78 5.84
N THR A 429 45.19 16.75 4.51
CA THR A 429 43.91 16.67 3.76
C THR A 429 43.51 15.24 3.43
N ASP A 430 44.45 14.30 3.50
CA ASP A 430 44.27 12.97 2.95
C ASP A 430 44.08 11.96 4.08
N THR A 431 43.14 11.04 3.89
CA THR A 431 42.87 9.97 4.86
C THR A 431 43.49 8.67 4.36
N TYR A 432 44.24 7.99 5.22
CA TYR A 432 44.90 6.73 4.93
C TYR A 432 44.32 5.61 5.78
N ILE A 433 44.28 4.41 5.21
CA ILE A 433 43.91 3.17 5.87
C ILE A 433 45.13 2.25 5.97
N LYS A 434 45.43 1.80 7.19
CA LYS A 434 46.47 0.84 7.53
C LYS A 434 45.83 -0.51 7.85
N LEU A 435 46.37 -1.58 7.27
CA LEU A 435 45.90 -2.94 7.51
C LEU A 435 47.04 -3.81 8.06
N ASP A 436 46.77 -4.53 9.15
CA ASP A 436 47.68 -5.57 9.64
C ASP A 436 47.47 -6.88 8.88
N LYS A 437 48.49 -7.27 8.10
CA LYS A 437 48.49 -8.50 7.27
C LYS A 437 48.71 -9.77 8.10
N GLY A 438 49.30 -9.65 9.29
CA GLY A 438 49.70 -10.78 10.13
C GLY A 438 48.55 -11.43 10.89
N LYS A 439 47.38 -10.79 10.93
CA LYS A 439 46.21 -11.31 11.68
C LYS A 439 45.48 -12.38 10.91
N ASP A 440 45.00 -13.40 11.64
CA ASP A 440 44.21 -14.47 11.05
C ASP A 440 42.81 -13.97 10.65
N LEU A 441 42.44 -14.23 9.39
CA LEU A 441 41.14 -13.87 8.83
C LEU A 441 40.01 -14.65 9.49
N GLY A 442 40.26 -15.89 9.93
CA GLY A 442 39.28 -16.70 10.65
C GLY A 442 38.82 -16.00 11.92
N LEU A 443 39.76 -15.67 12.82
CA LEU A 443 39.51 -14.93 14.05
C LEU A 443 38.83 -13.57 13.80
N ILE A 444 39.21 -12.85 12.75
CA ILE A 444 38.57 -11.59 12.36
C ILE A 444 37.10 -11.79 11.98
N THR A 445 36.81 -12.78 11.13
CA THR A 445 35.44 -13.07 10.70
C THR A 445 34.56 -13.54 11.85
N GLU A 446 35.11 -14.30 12.80
CA GLU A 446 34.40 -14.71 14.01
C GLU A 446 34.09 -13.53 14.93
N ARG A 447 35.04 -12.61 15.14
CA ARG A 447 34.81 -11.39 15.92
C ARG A 447 33.75 -10.50 15.27
N LEU A 448 33.78 -10.34 13.95
CA LEU A 448 32.76 -9.59 13.21
C LEU A 448 31.38 -10.26 13.30
N ALA A 449 31.33 -11.59 13.19
CA ALA A 449 30.09 -12.36 13.36
C ALA A 449 29.54 -12.26 14.79
N ARG A 450 30.42 -12.20 15.80
CA ARG A 450 30.03 -11.97 17.20
C ARG A 450 29.47 -10.57 17.39
N ALA A 451 30.16 -9.54 16.89
CA ALA A 451 29.70 -8.16 16.94
C ALA A 451 28.34 -7.98 16.23
N ALA A 452 28.13 -8.65 15.09
CA ALA A 452 26.84 -8.67 14.40
C ALA A 452 25.73 -9.31 15.28
N LYS A 453 26.02 -10.44 15.94
CA LYS A 453 25.06 -11.11 16.84
C LYS A 453 24.74 -10.29 18.10
N GLU A 454 25.74 -9.63 18.68
CA GLU A 454 25.55 -8.74 19.83
C GLU A 454 24.70 -7.54 19.44
N ALA A 455 24.98 -6.94 18.28
CA ALA A 455 24.17 -5.88 17.75
C ALA A 455 22.74 -6.35 17.44
N GLU A 456 22.52 -7.58 16.95
CA GLU A 456 21.18 -8.15 16.72
C GLU A 456 20.38 -8.38 18.02
N ALA A 457 21.07 -8.61 19.13
CA ALA A 457 20.46 -8.87 20.44
C ALA A 457 20.05 -7.60 21.20
N LEU A 458 20.64 -6.46 20.83
CA LEU A 458 20.24 -5.10 21.23
C LEU A 458 19.09 -4.62 20.34
#